data_AF-A0AAJ1XBB4-F1
#
_entry.id   AF-A0AAJ1XBB4-F1
#
_cell.length_a   1.000
_cell.length_b   1.000
_cell.length_c   1.000
_cell.angle_alpha   90.00
_cell.angle_beta   90.00
_cell.angle_gamma   90.00
#
_symmetry.space_group_name_H-M   'P 1'
#
loop_
_entity.id
_entity.type
_entity.pdbx_description
1 polymer ?
#
loop_
_entity_poly.entity_id
_entity_poly.type
_entity_poly.pdbx_seq_one_letter_code
_entity_poly.pdbx_strand_id
1 'polypeptide(L)'
;KDASGALVGTLEMPMPVGLVGGATKTHPLARLALKIMAVRSAQELGEIAVAVGLAQNLGALRALATEGIQRGHMALHARNIALTVGAVGAEVDQLAKRMAEEKDVRADRA
;
A
#
# COMPACT_ATOMS: atom_id res chain seq x y z
N LYS A 1 -10.69 6.86 -17.20
CA LYS A 1 -10.60 5.60 -17.98
C LYS A 1 -10.32 5.97 -19.42
N ASP A 2 -9.54 5.19 -20.15
CA ASP A 2 -9.39 5.41 -21.59
C ASP A 2 -10.65 4.94 -22.37
N ALA A 3 -10.64 5.08 -23.70
CA ALA A 3 -11.74 4.68 -24.56
C ALA A 3 -12.06 3.17 -24.50
N SER A 4 -11.13 2.33 -24.03
CA SER A 4 -11.32 0.89 -23.84
C SER A 4 -11.83 0.53 -22.44
N GLY A 5 -11.94 1.51 -21.54
CA GLY A 5 -12.38 1.32 -20.15
C GLY A 5 -11.24 1.02 -19.17
N ALA A 6 -9.98 1.06 -19.61
CA ALA A 6 -8.83 0.81 -18.74
C ALA A 6 -8.59 1.98 -17.76
N LEU A 7 -8.05 1.68 -16.57
CA LEU A 7 -7.62 2.69 -15.60
C LEU A 7 -6.39 3.42 -16.14
N VAL A 8 -6.41 4.75 -16.07
CA VAL A 8 -5.29 5.61 -16.48
C VAL A 8 -4.82 6.38 -15.25
N GLY A 9 -3.53 6.31 -14.96
CA GLY A 9 -2.86 7.07 -13.91
C GLY A 9 -1.83 8.02 -14.50
N THR A 10 -1.75 9.23 -13.97
CA THR A 10 -0.80 10.27 -14.37
C THR A 10 -0.18 10.89 -13.12
N LEU A 11 1.12 11.15 -13.16
CA LEU A 11 1.84 11.84 -12.08
C LEU A 11 2.81 12.83 -12.70
N GLU A 12 2.74 14.08 -12.24
CA GLU A 12 3.66 15.15 -12.61
C GLU A 12 4.18 15.80 -11.33
N MET A 13 5.50 15.97 -11.23
CA MET A 13 6.13 16.65 -10.11
C MET A 13 7.55 17.11 -10.49
N PRO A 14 8.07 18.17 -9.84
CA PRO A 14 9.46 18.56 -9.99
C PRO A 14 10.40 17.44 -9.52
N MET A 15 11.39 17.09 -10.35
CA MET A 15 12.41 16.07 -10.04
C MET A 15 13.84 16.61 -10.18
N PRO A 16 14.33 17.43 -9.23
CA PRO A 16 15.71 17.89 -9.22
C PRO A 16 16.64 16.75 -8.77
N VAL A 17 17.04 15.90 -9.70
CA VAL A 17 17.99 14.80 -9.47
C VAL A 17 19.25 14.99 -10.34
N GLY A 18 20.33 14.29 -9.99
CA GLY A 18 21.60 14.40 -10.71
C GLY A 18 22.38 13.08 -10.73
N LEU A 19 23.03 12.80 -11.87
CA LEU A 19 23.95 11.67 -12.00
C LEU A 19 25.39 12.01 -11.57
N VAL A 20 25.69 13.30 -11.44
CA VAL A 20 27.03 13.82 -11.14
C VAL A 20 26.97 14.84 -10.01
N GLY A 21 27.96 14.80 -9.12
CA GLY A 21 28.09 15.74 -8.00
C GLY A 21 27.56 15.21 -6.67
N GLY A 22 28.12 15.71 -5.56
CA GLY A 22 27.72 15.29 -4.22
C GLY A 22 27.88 13.78 -3.96
N ALA A 23 26.94 13.21 -3.20
CA ALA A 23 26.96 11.81 -2.78
C ALA A 23 26.83 10.80 -3.92
N THR A 24 26.25 11.17 -5.07
CA THR A 24 26.07 10.25 -6.20
C THR A 24 27.40 9.85 -6.85
N LYS A 25 28.45 10.67 -6.66
CA LYS A 25 29.82 10.39 -7.12
C LYS A 25 30.76 9.90 -6.00
N THR A 26 30.48 10.22 -4.74
CA THR A 26 31.38 9.87 -3.63
C THR A 26 30.94 8.61 -2.87
N HIS A 27 29.63 8.32 -2.79
CA HIS A 27 29.12 7.17 -2.06
C HIS A 27 29.17 5.89 -2.92
N PRO A 28 29.88 4.82 -2.51
CA PRO A 28 30.03 3.61 -3.31
C PRO A 28 28.71 2.95 -3.69
N LEU A 29 27.74 2.85 -2.76
CA LEU A 29 26.43 2.26 -3.05
C LEU A 29 25.57 3.13 -3.99
N ALA A 30 25.69 4.46 -3.95
CA ALA A 30 24.93 5.33 -4.85
C ALA A 30 25.43 5.15 -6.29
N ARG A 31 26.75 5.05 -6.48
CA ARG A 31 27.35 4.74 -7.78
C ARG A 31 26.94 3.36 -8.29
N LEU A 32 26.92 2.36 -7.41
CA LEU A 32 26.50 1.01 -7.75
C LEU A 32 25.03 0.98 -8.16
N ALA A 33 24.15 1.65 -7.42
CA ALA A 33 22.73 1.75 -7.76
C ALA A 33 22.52 2.39 -9.14
N LEU A 34 23.19 3.51 -9.42
CA LEU A 34 23.13 4.15 -10.74
C LEU A 34 23.66 3.24 -11.86
N LYS A 35 24.71 2.46 -11.58
CA LYS A 35 25.26 1.47 -12.53
C LYS A 35 24.27 0.32 -12.80
N ILE A 36 23.58 -0.17 -11.77
CA ILE A 36 22.55 -1.22 -11.90
C ILE A 36 21.37 -0.69 -12.73
N MET A 37 20.94 0.55 -12.47
CA MET A 37 19.84 1.18 -13.20
C MET A 37 20.20 1.54 -14.65
N ALA A 38 21.50 1.62 -14.98
CA ALA A 38 22.01 1.89 -16.33
C ALA A 38 21.46 3.17 -16.99
N VAL A 39 21.09 4.17 -16.19
CA VAL A 39 20.57 5.45 -16.66
C VAL A 39 21.66 6.29 -17.31
N ARG A 40 21.31 6.97 -18.41
CA ARG A 40 22.24 7.77 -19.22
C ARG A 40 22.13 9.27 -18.94
N SER A 41 21.02 9.72 -18.35
CA SER A 41 20.78 11.12 -18.01
C SER A 41 20.06 11.30 -16.67
N ALA A 42 20.19 12.49 -16.08
CA ALA A 42 19.43 12.84 -14.88
C ALA A 42 17.92 12.89 -15.15
N GLN A 43 17.55 13.26 -16.37
CA GLN A 43 16.17 13.26 -16.83
C GLN A 43 15.58 11.84 -16.80
N GLU A 44 16.30 10.85 -17.32
CA GLU A 44 15.90 9.43 -17.29
C GLU A 44 15.75 8.92 -15.84
N LEU A 45 16.65 9.32 -14.94
CA LEU A 45 16.51 9.00 -13.52
C LEU A 45 15.24 9.63 -12.90
N GLY A 46 14.93 10.88 -13.26
CA GLY A 46 13.72 11.57 -12.82
C GLY A 46 12.44 10.89 -13.31
N GLU A 47 12.41 10.50 -14.58
CA GLU A 47 11.28 9.78 -15.20
C GLU A 47 11.05 8.42 -14.53
N ILE A 48 12.12 7.67 -14.27
CA ILE A 48 12.03 6.40 -13.52
C ILE A 48 11.48 6.65 -12.11
N ALA A 49 11.96 7.66 -11.40
CA ALA A 49 11.48 7.98 -10.06
C ALA A 49 9.98 8.33 -10.05
N VAL A 50 9.51 9.12 -11.01
CA VAL A 50 8.08 9.44 -11.17
C VAL A 50 7.26 8.20 -11.50
N ALA A 51 7.74 7.35 -12.42
CA ALA A 51 7.07 6.10 -12.77
C ALA A 51 6.94 5.15 -11.56
N VAL A 52 8.01 5.03 -10.76
CA VAL A 52 7.99 4.26 -9.50
C VAL A 52 7.02 4.87 -8.50
N GLY A 53 6.99 6.20 -8.37
CA GLY A 53 6.02 6.89 -7.51
C GLY A 53 4.57 6.62 -7.91
N LEU A 54 4.27 6.65 -9.22
CA LEU A 54 2.94 6.32 -9.73
C LEU A 54 2.58 4.85 -9.49
N ALA A 55 3.52 3.92 -9.69
CA ALA A 55 3.32 2.51 -9.39
C ALA A 55 3.06 2.25 -7.90
N GLN A 56 3.80 2.93 -7.02
CA GLN A 56 3.60 2.87 -5.58
C GLN A 56 2.22 3.42 -5.18
N ASN A 57 1.80 4.55 -5.77
CA ASN A 57 0.47 5.12 -5.54
C ASN A 57 -0.63 4.15 -5.98
N LEU A 58 -0.53 3.57 -7.18
CA LEU A 58 -1.48 2.58 -7.67
C LEU A 58 -1.55 1.35 -6.75
N GLY A 59 -0.39 0.85 -6.30
CA GLY A 59 -0.30 -0.26 -5.35
C GLY A 59 -1.02 0.04 -4.03
N ALA A 60 -0.81 1.24 -3.48
CA ALA A 60 -1.48 1.69 -2.26
C ALA A 60 -2.99 1.83 -2.45
N LEU A 61 -3.45 2.46 -3.53
CA LEU A 61 -4.88 2.60 -3.83
C LEU A 61 -5.54 1.22 -4.00
N ARG A 62 -4.90 0.32 -4.74
CA ARG A 62 -5.39 -1.06 -4.91
C ARG A 62 -5.46 -1.77 -3.57
N ALA A 63 -4.43 -1.65 -2.74
CA ALA A 63 -4.42 -2.26 -1.41
C ALA A 63 -5.60 -1.75 -0.56
N LEU A 64 -5.81 -0.43 -0.48
CA LEU A 64 -6.89 0.19 0.28
C LEU A 64 -8.29 -0.13 -0.27
N ALA A 65 -8.43 -0.23 -1.58
CA ALA A 65 -9.70 -0.49 -2.26
C ALA A 65 -10.06 -1.98 -2.37
N THR A 66 -9.10 -2.90 -2.15
CA THR A 66 -9.37 -4.35 -2.26
C THR A 66 -9.83 -4.93 -0.93
N GLU A 67 -10.75 -5.90 -1.03
CA GLU A 67 -11.34 -6.58 0.12
C GLU A 67 -10.32 -7.30 1.01
N GLY A 68 -9.11 -7.62 0.54
CA GLY A 68 -8.14 -8.38 1.32
C GLY A 68 -7.73 -7.69 2.63
N ILE A 69 -7.41 -6.39 2.57
CA ILE A 69 -7.09 -5.59 3.76
C ILE A 69 -8.35 -5.37 4.59
N GLN A 70 -9.47 -5.07 3.94
CA GLN A 70 -10.75 -4.86 4.64
C GLN A 70 -11.22 -6.12 5.38
N ARG A 71 -11.09 -7.32 4.80
CA ARG A 71 -11.43 -8.59 5.46
C ARG A 71 -10.57 -8.84 6.69
N GLY A 72 -9.26 -8.62 6.59
CA GLY A 72 -8.36 -8.73 7.74
C GLY A 72 -8.72 -7.74 8.86
N HIS A 73 -9.01 -6.49 8.48
CA HIS A 73 -9.41 -5.46 9.44
C HIS A 73 -10.79 -5.75 10.06
N MET A 74 -11.76 -6.26 9.29
CA MET A 74 -13.08 -6.65 9.78
C MET A 74 -13.02 -7.87 10.71
N ALA A 75 -12.13 -8.84 10.44
CA ALA A 75 -11.90 -9.96 11.36
C ALA A 75 -11.34 -9.46 12.71
N LEU A 76 -10.38 -8.53 12.68
CA LEU A 76 -9.85 -7.91 13.89
C LEU A 76 -10.92 -7.07 14.60
N HIS A 77 -11.73 -6.33 13.85
CA HIS A 77 -12.83 -5.52 14.36
C HIS A 77 -13.88 -6.38 15.07
N ALA A 78 -14.29 -7.51 14.49
CA ALA A 78 -15.22 -8.44 15.12
C ALA A 78 -14.67 -9.01 16.44
N ARG A 79 -13.37 -9.35 16.49
CA ARG A 79 -12.72 -9.77 17.74
C ARG A 79 -12.70 -8.66 18.78
N ASN A 80 -12.48 -7.40 18.38
CA ASN A 80 -12.51 -6.25 19.29
C ASN A 80 -13.92 -6.00 19.86
N ILE A 81 -14.98 -6.19 19.05
CA ILE A 81 -16.36 -6.13 19.56
C ILE A 81 -16.60 -7.26 20.57
N ALA A 82 -16.20 -8.50 20.27
CA ALA A 82 -16.35 -9.62 21.19
C ALA A 82 -15.63 -9.36 22.54
N LEU A 83 -14.42 -8.80 22.50
CA LEU A 83 -13.67 -8.43 23.71
C LEU A 83 -14.37 -7.30 24.51
N THR A 84 -14.97 -6.32 23.83
CA THR A 84 -15.62 -5.17 24.51
C THR A 84 -16.92 -5.55 25.21
N VAL A 85 -17.62 -6.60 24.75
CA VAL A 85 -18.77 -7.19 25.47
C VAL A 85 -18.37 -8.23 26.52
N GLY A 86 -17.06 -8.45 26.72
CA GLY A 86 -16.51 -9.25 27.80
C GLY A 86 -16.22 -10.72 27.46
N ALA A 87 -16.21 -11.11 26.18
CA ALA A 87 -15.82 -12.47 25.78
C ALA A 87 -14.35 -12.75 26.15
N VAL A 88 -14.06 -13.97 26.63
CA VAL A 88 -12.72 -14.36 27.07
C VAL A 88 -12.26 -15.68 26.45
N GLY A 89 -10.93 -15.84 26.31
CA GLY A 89 -10.34 -17.08 25.81
C GLY A 89 -10.90 -17.50 24.44
N ALA A 90 -11.44 -18.73 24.36
CA ALA A 90 -11.98 -19.29 23.13
C ALA A 90 -13.31 -18.63 22.67
N GLU A 91 -14.01 -17.94 23.57
CA GLU A 91 -15.30 -17.30 23.26
C GLU A 91 -15.14 -16.14 22.26
N VAL A 92 -14.00 -15.45 22.29
CA VAL A 92 -13.68 -14.33 21.41
C VAL A 92 -13.75 -14.74 19.94
N ASP A 93 -13.10 -15.86 19.60
CA ASP A 93 -13.02 -16.33 18.22
C ASP A 93 -14.36 -16.95 17.77
N GLN A 94 -15.09 -17.62 18.67
CA GLN A 94 -16.42 -18.14 18.38
C GLN A 94 -17.43 -17.02 18.10
N LEU A 95 -17.42 -15.98 18.93
CA LEU A 95 -18.35 -14.85 18.82
C LEU A 95 -18.03 -14.00 17.59
N ALA A 96 -16.75 -13.69 17.36
CA ALA A 96 -16.30 -12.98 16.17
C ALA A 96 -16.66 -13.74 14.88
N LYS A 97 -16.54 -15.07 14.87
CA LYS A 97 -16.91 -15.90 13.73
C LYS A 97 -18.42 -15.86 13.45
N ARG A 98 -19.27 -15.99 14.48
CA ARG A 98 -20.73 -15.90 14.30
C ARG A 98 -21.16 -14.52 13.79
N MET A 99 -20.63 -13.43 14.35
CA MET A 99 -20.89 -12.07 13.85
C MET A 99 -20.53 -11.90 12.37
N ALA A 100 -19.39 -12.46 11.96
CA ALA A 100 -18.93 -12.41 10.57
C ALA A 100 -19.81 -13.25 9.62
N GLU A 101 -20.26 -14.43 10.05
CA GLU A 101 -21.17 -15.30 9.28
C GLU A 101 -22.55 -14.66 9.11
N GLU A 102 -23.05 -13.98 10.13
CA GLU A 102 -24.33 -13.26 10.11
C GLU A 102 -24.26 -11.91 9.37
N LYS A 103 -23.05 -11.44 9.05
CA LYS A 103 -22.77 -10.09 8.50
C LYS A 103 -23.32 -8.97 9.40
N ASP A 104 -23.39 -9.21 10.71
CA ASP A 104 -23.84 -8.26 11.72
C ASP A 104 -22.78 -8.15 12.82
N VAL A 105 -21.92 -7.13 12.72
CA VAL A 105 -20.77 -6.93 13.62
C VAL A 105 -21.06 -5.71 14.49
N ARG A 106 -21.89 -5.90 15.54
CA ARG A 106 -22.32 -4.85 16.48
C ARG A 106 -22.31 -5.37 17.91
N ALA A 107 -22.00 -4.50 18.87
CA ALA A 107 -21.97 -4.86 20.30
C ALA A 107 -23.33 -5.35 20.81
N ASP A 108 -24.44 -4.71 20.41
CA ASP A 108 -25.79 -5.12 20.83
C ASP A 108 -26.21 -6.51 20.32
N ARG A 109 -25.55 -6.99 19.26
CA ARG A 109 -25.75 -8.34 18.71
C ARG A 109 -24.82 -9.36 19.37
N ALA A 110 -23.66 -8.91 19.86
CA ALA A 110 -22.58 -9.74 20.37
C ALA A 110 -22.94 -10.31 21.75
#